data_AF-A0A949MMQ5-F1
#
_entry.id   AF-A0A949MMQ5-F1
#
_cell.length_a   1.000
_cell.length_b   1.000
_cell.length_c   1.000
_cell.angle_alpha   90.00
_cell.angle_beta   90.00
_cell.angle_gamma   90.00
#
_symmetry.space_group_name_H-M   'P 1'
#
loop_
_entity.id
_entity.type
_entity.pdbx_description
1 polymer ?
#
loop_
_entity_poly.entity_id
_entity_poly.type
_entity_poly.pdbx_seq_one_letter_code
_entity_poly.pdbx_strand_id
1 'polypeptide(L)'
;MSDKVVAGAHFSASKENPNETWLVVGRLSNLGLEIFDVKKTGSHLLNNDLKTYKTLSALGIDCPFSWPEAFLNFLAVKKIKKNYSSWQEIVEELVFLPYDEFNALAKEYGKETKRVADTIPGTAACSPLKRANPANLHMTYHGMRTLATLDPARCYVVPFQDAIPFGCAVTETCPPDTLKYLGFKDLGYKAKDKTGEEAAEQVREKIVGDLIKLKERKALTYKDFPALVVQKPYMHHFLQSGQAIDALISCYTMGMMAAAPAHFADPFSADRMEVLLEGWIFRPQ
;
A
#
# COMPACT_ATOMS: atom_id res chain seq x y z
N MET A 1 9.30 -2.93 23.79
CA MET A 1 8.54 -2.22 22.74
C MET A 1 7.23 -1.75 23.35
N SER A 2 6.84 -0.49 23.15
CA SER A 2 5.50 -0.03 23.55
C SER A 2 4.46 -0.65 22.62
N ASP A 3 3.30 -1.03 23.14
CA ASP A 3 2.20 -1.55 22.32
C ASP A 3 1.79 -0.53 21.26
N LYS A 4 1.75 -0.95 19.99
CA LYS A 4 1.34 -0.11 18.85
C LYS A 4 0.25 -0.81 18.08
N VAL A 5 -0.74 -0.05 17.61
CA VAL A 5 -1.69 -0.54 16.62
C VAL A 5 -1.21 -0.10 15.24
N VAL A 6 -1.13 -1.05 14.32
CA VAL A 6 -0.79 -0.83 12.91
C VAL A 6 -1.85 -1.49 12.03
N ALA A 7 -1.98 -1.01 10.81
CA ALA A 7 -2.93 -1.55 9.84
C ALA A 7 -2.30 -1.70 8.46
N GLY A 8 -2.93 -2.54 7.65
CA GLY A 8 -2.66 -2.71 6.24
C GLY A 8 -3.95 -2.68 5.45
N ALA A 9 -3.92 -2.03 4.28
CA ALA A 9 -5.02 -2.04 3.35
C ALA A 9 -4.56 -2.42 1.94
N HIS A 10 -5.49 -2.95 1.15
CA HIS A 10 -5.30 -3.18 -0.27
C HIS A 10 -6.47 -2.56 -1.01
N PHE A 11 -6.19 -1.68 -1.98
CA PHE A 11 -7.21 -1.14 -2.86
C PHE A 11 -7.30 -2.04 -4.09
N SER A 12 -8.49 -2.55 -4.40
CA SER A 12 -8.65 -3.30 -5.62
C SER A 12 -8.48 -2.37 -6.82
N ALA A 13 -7.96 -2.94 -7.90
CA ALA A 13 -7.91 -2.27 -9.18
C ALA A 13 -9.23 -2.44 -9.97
N SER A 14 -10.33 -2.85 -9.34
CA SER A 14 -11.61 -2.99 -10.05
C SER A 14 -12.06 -1.63 -10.59
N LYS A 15 -12.78 -1.64 -11.72
CA LYS A 15 -13.38 -0.43 -12.30
C LYS A 15 -14.63 0.02 -11.54
N GLU A 16 -15.05 -0.75 -10.54
CA GLU A 16 -16.24 -0.47 -9.75
C GLU A 16 -15.89 0.51 -8.64
N ASN A 17 -16.65 1.60 -8.55
CA ASN A 17 -16.58 2.55 -7.45
C ASN A 17 -17.77 2.36 -6.51
N PRO A 18 -17.57 2.27 -5.19
CA PRO A 18 -16.27 2.35 -4.50
C PRO A 18 -15.40 1.10 -4.73
N ASN A 19 -14.08 1.28 -4.92
CA ASN A 19 -13.14 0.17 -5.07
C ASN A 19 -13.29 -0.80 -3.89
N GLU A 20 -13.27 -2.10 -4.18
CA GLU A 20 -13.16 -3.11 -3.14
C GLU A 20 -11.89 -2.85 -2.32
N THR A 21 -12.00 -2.91 -1.00
CA THR A 21 -10.88 -2.63 -0.12
C THR A 21 -10.92 -3.57 1.06
N TRP A 22 -9.78 -4.19 1.32
CA TRP A 22 -9.55 -5.00 2.51
C TRP A 22 -8.74 -4.19 3.52
N LEU A 23 -9.09 -4.33 4.78
CA LEU A 23 -8.40 -3.74 5.93
C LEU A 23 -8.03 -4.86 6.90
N VAL A 24 -6.78 -4.88 7.32
CA VAL A 24 -6.25 -5.78 8.34
C VAL A 24 -5.63 -4.94 9.44
N VAL A 25 -5.98 -5.19 10.69
CA VAL A 25 -5.47 -4.44 11.84
C VAL A 25 -4.78 -5.37 12.81
N GLY A 26 -3.59 -4.96 13.25
CA GLY A 26 -2.76 -5.73 14.15
C GLY A 26 -2.26 -4.90 15.34
N ARG A 27 -2.01 -5.59 16.45
CA ARG A 27 -1.36 -5.05 17.63
C ARG A 27 0.07 -5.59 17.67
N LEU A 28 1.03 -4.68 17.56
CA LEU A 28 2.45 -4.96 17.74
C LEU A 28 2.81 -4.84 19.22
N SER A 29 3.34 -5.90 19.80
CA SER A 29 3.82 -5.98 21.18
C SER A 29 5.15 -6.74 21.25
N ASN A 30 5.69 -6.95 22.45
CA ASN A 30 6.87 -7.79 22.64
C ASN A 30 6.66 -9.27 22.22
N LEU A 31 5.40 -9.73 22.09
CA LEU A 31 5.07 -11.09 21.66
C LEU A 31 5.00 -11.24 20.13
N GLY A 32 5.01 -10.13 19.39
CA GLY A 32 4.86 -10.12 17.94
C GLY A 32 3.74 -9.18 17.47
N LEU A 33 3.34 -9.36 16.21
CA LEU A 33 2.21 -8.68 15.58
C LEU A 33 1.00 -9.62 15.60
N GLU A 34 0.04 -9.33 16.46
CA GLU A 34 -1.21 -10.07 16.56
C GLU A 34 -2.30 -9.40 15.72
N ILE A 35 -2.83 -10.12 14.73
CA ILE A 35 -3.97 -9.68 13.94
C ILE A 35 -5.25 -9.86 14.76
N PHE A 36 -5.94 -8.77 15.03
CA PHE A 36 -7.17 -8.75 15.83
C PHE A 36 -8.38 -8.21 15.07
N ASP A 37 -8.22 -7.76 13.82
CA ASP A 37 -9.35 -7.41 12.96
C ASP A 37 -9.02 -7.59 11.48
N VAL A 38 -9.99 -8.07 10.71
CA VAL A 38 -9.92 -8.26 9.26
C VAL A 38 -11.28 -7.97 8.67
N LYS A 39 -11.35 -7.02 7.74
CA LYS A 39 -12.62 -6.54 7.20
C LYS A 39 -12.53 -6.23 5.71
N LYS A 40 -13.55 -6.63 4.97
CA LYS A 40 -13.85 -6.09 3.64
C LYS A 40 -14.68 -4.81 3.83
N THR A 41 -14.04 -3.64 3.66
CA THR A 41 -14.62 -2.32 3.99
C THR A 41 -15.06 -1.52 2.76
N GLY A 42 -14.36 -1.67 1.63
CA GLY A 42 -14.54 -0.78 0.47
C GLY A 42 -13.97 0.62 0.73
N SER A 43 -13.41 1.25 -0.29
CA SER A 43 -12.63 2.50 -0.16
C SER A 43 -13.38 3.65 0.53
N HIS A 44 -14.68 3.81 0.25
CA HIS A 44 -15.56 4.83 0.86
C HIS A 44 -15.78 4.69 2.38
N LEU A 45 -15.66 3.49 2.96
CA LEU A 45 -15.85 3.26 4.40
C LEU A 45 -14.53 3.25 5.18
N LEU A 46 -13.40 3.23 4.48
CA LEU A 46 -12.08 3.13 5.09
C LEU A 46 -11.86 4.21 6.16
N ASN A 47 -12.19 5.47 5.88
CA ASN A 47 -12.02 6.54 6.87
C ASN A 47 -12.84 6.29 8.15
N ASN A 48 -14.09 5.82 8.01
CA ASN A 48 -14.96 5.52 9.15
C ASN A 48 -14.42 4.33 9.96
N ASP A 49 -13.93 3.30 9.29
CA ASP A 49 -13.36 2.14 9.96
C ASP A 49 -12.06 2.51 10.68
N LEU A 50 -11.18 3.29 10.06
CA LEU A 50 -9.94 3.74 10.69
C LEU A 50 -10.24 4.57 11.95
N LYS A 51 -11.33 5.36 11.99
CA LYS A 51 -11.75 6.14 13.20
C LYS A 51 -12.05 5.27 14.41
N THR A 52 -12.38 3.99 14.23
CA THR A 52 -12.66 3.08 15.35
C THR A 52 -11.39 2.72 16.13
N TYR A 53 -10.21 2.79 15.50
CA TYR A 53 -8.92 2.48 16.11
C TYR A 53 -8.19 3.77 16.54
N LYS A 54 -8.51 4.25 17.74
CA LYS A 54 -7.98 5.55 18.26
C LYS A 54 -6.47 5.59 18.43
N THR A 55 -5.83 4.43 18.62
CA THR A 55 -4.38 4.30 18.84
C THR A 55 -3.62 3.82 17.60
N LEU A 56 -4.27 3.84 16.43
CA LEU A 56 -3.64 3.49 15.17
C LEU A 56 -2.48 4.44 14.85
N SER A 57 -1.29 3.88 14.73
CA SER A 57 -0.04 4.63 14.55
C SER A 57 0.50 4.59 13.12
N ALA A 58 0.17 3.56 12.34
CA ALA A 58 0.59 3.44 10.96
C ALA A 58 -0.42 2.63 10.13
N LEU A 59 -0.54 2.98 8.86
CA LEU A 59 -1.32 2.30 7.84
C LEU A 59 -0.48 2.14 6.58
N GLY A 60 -0.21 0.90 6.19
CA GLY A 60 0.40 0.56 4.90
C GLY A 60 -0.68 0.28 3.87
N ILE A 61 -0.59 0.84 2.67
CA ILE A 61 -1.59 0.65 1.61
C ILE A 61 -0.91 0.18 0.33
N ASP A 62 -1.39 -0.95 -0.19
CA ASP A 62 -1.01 -1.44 -1.51
C ASP A 62 -1.76 -0.67 -2.61
N CYS A 63 -1.23 0.50 -2.96
CA CYS A 63 -1.69 1.37 -4.04
C CYS A 63 -0.64 2.47 -4.29
N PRO A 64 -0.34 2.85 -5.54
CA PRO A 64 0.46 4.04 -5.81
C PRO A 64 -0.19 5.31 -5.25
N PHE A 65 0.58 6.13 -4.53
CA PHE A 65 0.07 7.38 -3.94
C PHE A 65 0.24 8.60 -4.84
N SER A 66 0.88 8.48 -5.99
CA SER A 66 1.17 9.63 -6.86
C SER A 66 1.46 9.19 -8.30
N TRP A 67 1.76 10.17 -9.14
CA TRP A 67 2.10 10.03 -10.55
C TRP A 67 3.56 10.42 -10.79
N PRO A 68 4.18 9.93 -11.88
CA PRO A 68 5.49 10.40 -12.31
C PRO A 68 5.47 11.89 -12.65
N GLU A 69 6.53 12.61 -12.29
CA GLU A 69 6.72 14.04 -12.51
C GLU A 69 6.56 14.41 -13.98
N ALA A 70 7.07 13.59 -14.90
CA ALA A 70 6.93 13.87 -16.34
C ALA A 70 5.45 13.89 -16.80
N PHE A 71 4.59 13.08 -16.18
CA PHE A 71 3.15 13.10 -16.45
C PHE A 71 2.46 14.29 -15.77
N LEU A 72 2.89 14.64 -14.55
CA LEU A 72 2.40 15.84 -13.86
C LEU A 72 2.75 17.12 -14.62
N ASN A 73 3.94 17.20 -15.21
CA ASN A 73 4.36 18.30 -16.07
C ASN A 73 3.50 18.38 -17.34
N PHE A 74 3.19 17.24 -17.97
CA PHE A 74 2.24 17.19 -19.08
C PHE A 74 0.84 17.69 -18.66
N LEU A 75 0.34 17.23 -17.53
CA LEU A 75 -0.97 17.64 -17.00
C LEU A 75 -1.01 19.14 -16.71
N ALA A 76 0.05 19.69 -16.10
CA ALA A 76 0.17 21.12 -15.81
C ALA A 76 0.10 21.96 -17.09
N VAL A 77 0.82 21.56 -18.15
CA VAL A 77 0.75 22.22 -19.46
C VAL A 77 -0.67 22.19 -20.03
N LYS A 78 -1.35 21.04 -19.94
CA LYS A 78 -2.74 20.89 -20.42
C LYS A 78 -3.74 21.75 -19.65
N LYS A 79 -3.49 21.99 -18.37
CA LYS A 79 -4.32 22.81 -17.49
C LYS A 79 -3.88 24.28 -17.42
N ILE A 80 -2.93 24.71 -18.26
CA ILE A 80 -2.39 26.08 -18.28
C ILE A 80 -1.83 26.48 -16.90
N LYS A 81 -1.20 25.52 -16.22
CA LYS A 81 -0.52 25.66 -14.93
C LYS A 81 0.98 25.57 -15.15
N LYS A 82 1.77 26.32 -14.38
CA LYS A 82 3.23 26.33 -14.48
C LYS A 82 3.83 24.95 -14.18
N ASN A 83 3.49 24.39 -13.02
CA ASN A 83 3.89 23.07 -12.51
C ASN A 83 3.07 22.75 -11.26
N TYR A 84 3.04 21.48 -10.84
CA TYR A 84 2.59 21.10 -9.50
C TYR A 84 3.75 21.19 -8.52
N SER A 85 3.54 21.86 -7.38
CA SER A 85 4.61 22.05 -6.38
C SER A 85 4.44 21.17 -5.14
N SER A 86 3.27 20.53 -4.98
CA SER A 86 2.98 19.64 -3.86
C SER A 86 2.00 18.55 -4.27
N TRP A 87 1.96 17.49 -3.47
CA TRP A 87 0.99 16.41 -3.62
C TRP A 87 -0.46 16.90 -3.45
N GLN A 88 -0.69 17.83 -2.52
CA GLN A 88 -2.03 18.38 -2.25
C GLN A 88 -2.60 19.10 -3.46
N GLU A 89 -1.79 19.90 -4.16
CA GLU A 89 -2.22 20.57 -5.40
C GLU A 89 -2.66 19.57 -6.48
N ILE A 90 -2.01 18.41 -6.56
CA ILE A 90 -2.39 17.35 -7.50
C ILE A 90 -3.74 16.78 -7.08
N VAL A 91 -3.93 16.45 -5.81
CA VAL A 91 -5.19 15.85 -5.36
C VAL A 91 -6.36 16.83 -5.51
N GLU A 92 -6.15 18.12 -5.21
CA GLU A 92 -7.15 19.16 -5.46
C GLU A 92 -7.57 19.22 -6.94
N GLU A 93 -6.63 19.12 -7.88
CA GLU A 93 -6.95 18.99 -9.30
C GLU A 93 -7.82 17.76 -9.58
N LEU A 94 -7.44 16.58 -9.04
CA LEU A 94 -8.18 15.33 -9.23
C LEU A 94 -9.59 15.36 -8.64
N VAL A 95 -9.88 16.24 -7.67
CA VAL A 95 -11.25 16.41 -7.15
C VAL A 95 -12.18 17.00 -8.21
N PHE A 96 -11.67 17.91 -9.04
CA PHE A 96 -12.45 18.62 -10.06
C PHE A 96 -12.29 18.06 -11.47
N LEU A 97 -11.39 17.11 -11.68
CA LEU A 97 -11.11 16.47 -12.96
C LEU A 97 -11.76 15.09 -13.03
N PRO A 98 -12.90 14.88 -13.73
CA PRO A 98 -13.54 13.57 -13.80
C PRO A 98 -12.61 12.48 -14.33
N TYR A 99 -12.80 11.23 -13.86
CA TYR A 99 -11.90 10.13 -14.22
C TYR A 99 -11.83 9.88 -15.74
N ASP A 100 -12.93 10.01 -16.47
CA ASP A 100 -12.92 9.81 -17.92
C ASP A 100 -12.07 10.85 -18.66
N GLU A 101 -12.07 12.12 -18.19
CA GLU A 101 -11.20 13.16 -18.70
C GLU A 101 -9.74 12.90 -18.32
N PHE A 102 -9.49 12.51 -17.06
CA PHE A 102 -8.15 12.12 -16.61
C PHE A 102 -7.58 10.94 -17.42
N ASN A 103 -8.41 9.93 -17.69
CA ASN A 103 -8.07 8.76 -18.49
C ASN A 103 -7.81 9.15 -19.96
N ALA A 104 -8.55 10.10 -20.51
CA ALA A 104 -8.27 10.65 -21.85
C ALA A 104 -6.90 11.36 -21.89
N LEU A 105 -6.57 12.14 -20.87
CA LEU A 105 -5.26 12.81 -20.74
C LEU A 105 -4.11 11.79 -20.57
N ALA A 106 -4.31 10.72 -19.80
CA ALA A 106 -3.33 9.64 -19.66
C ALA A 106 -3.10 8.90 -20.99
N LYS A 107 -4.16 8.66 -21.77
CA LYS A 107 -4.06 8.09 -23.12
C LYS A 107 -3.34 9.03 -24.08
N GLU A 108 -3.62 10.33 -24.02
CA GLU A 108 -2.95 11.34 -24.84
C GLU A 108 -1.45 11.41 -24.52
N TYR A 109 -1.08 11.35 -23.24
CA TYR A 109 0.32 11.31 -22.83
C TYR A 109 1.07 10.10 -23.44
N GLY A 110 0.41 8.94 -23.50
CA GLY A 110 0.84 7.79 -24.30
C GLY A 110 2.11 7.06 -23.84
N LYS A 111 2.73 7.47 -22.72
CA LYS A 111 3.99 6.93 -22.20
C LYS A 111 3.80 6.21 -20.86
N GLU A 112 4.58 5.16 -20.62
CA GLU A 112 4.65 4.45 -19.34
C GLU A 112 5.81 4.98 -18.46
N THR A 113 5.81 6.28 -18.17
CA THR A 113 6.83 6.85 -17.27
C THR A 113 6.69 6.23 -15.88
N LYS A 114 7.81 5.92 -15.23
CA LYS A 114 7.87 5.38 -13.87
C LYS A 114 8.18 6.49 -12.88
N ARG A 115 7.70 6.37 -11.64
CA ARG A 115 8.15 7.18 -10.52
C ARG A 115 9.55 6.74 -10.09
N VAL A 116 10.26 7.59 -9.37
CA VAL A 116 11.53 7.32 -8.70
C VAL A 116 11.45 6.01 -7.92
N ALA A 117 10.41 5.83 -7.09
CA ALA A 117 10.22 4.61 -6.31
C ALA A 117 10.03 3.34 -7.18
N ASP A 118 9.37 3.46 -8.34
CA ASP A 118 9.13 2.33 -9.26
C ASP A 118 10.38 1.94 -10.08
N THR A 119 11.44 2.76 -10.02
CA THR A 119 12.72 2.50 -10.70
C THR A 119 13.76 1.82 -9.82
N ILE A 120 13.50 1.70 -8.51
CA ILE A 120 14.48 1.13 -7.59
C ILE A 120 14.77 -0.33 -7.98
N PRO A 121 16.04 -0.73 -8.16
CA PRO A 121 16.38 -2.09 -8.54
C PRO A 121 15.71 -3.14 -7.66
N GLY A 122 15.23 -4.20 -8.30
CA GLY A 122 14.60 -5.33 -7.63
C GLY A 122 13.17 -5.10 -7.13
N THR A 123 12.56 -3.92 -7.34
CA THR A 123 11.13 -3.70 -7.05
C THR A 123 10.21 -4.42 -8.03
N ALA A 124 9.09 -4.91 -7.51
CA ALA A 124 7.94 -5.43 -8.24
C ALA A 124 6.93 -4.32 -8.56
N ALA A 125 7.12 -3.11 -8.04
CA ALA A 125 6.26 -1.98 -8.31
C ALA A 125 6.23 -1.64 -9.80
N CYS A 126 5.05 -1.22 -10.25
CA CYS A 126 4.78 -0.87 -11.63
C CYS A 126 4.39 0.60 -11.72
N SER A 127 4.69 1.22 -12.85
CA SER A 127 4.20 2.58 -13.14
C SER A 127 2.68 2.65 -12.94
N PRO A 128 2.16 3.73 -12.33
CA PRO A 128 0.72 4.00 -12.28
C PRO A 128 0.12 4.24 -13.68
N LEU A 129 0.96 4.46 -14.70
CA LEU A 129 0.61 4.62 -16.10
C LEU A 129 0.81 3.35 -16.95
N LYS A 130 1.05 2.18 -16.33
CA LYS A 130 1.28 0.92 -17.05
C LYS A 130 0.08 0.57 -17.95
N ARG A 131 0.26 0.62 -19.28
CA ARG A 131 -0.81 0.41 -20.27
C ARG A 131 -1.31 -1.01 -20.28
N ALA A 132 -0.44 -1.98 -20.01
CA ALA A 132 -0.82 -3.38 -19.84
C ALA A 132 -1.67 -3.63 -18.57
N ASN A 133 -1.80 -2.64 -17.68
CA ASN A 133 -2.62 -2.70 -16.48
C ASN A 133 -3.42 -1.39 -16.30
N PRO A 134 -4.46 -1.13 -17.13
CA PRO A 134 -5.26 0.09 -17.03
C PRO A 134 -6.00 0.22 -15.69
N ALA A 135 -6.10 -0.88 -14.95
CA ALA A 135 -6.64 -0.95 -13.61
C ALA A 135 -5.78 -0.14 -12.61
N ASN A 136 -4.46 -0.07 -12.83
CA ASN A 136 -3.52 0.69 -11.98
C ASN A 136 -3.77 2.20 -12.05
N LEU A 137 -4.13 2.71 -13.23
CA LEU A 137 -4.51 4.11 -13.44
C LEU A 137 -5.76 4.46 -12.61
N HIS A 138 -6.80 3.63 -12.70
CA HIS A 138 -8.04 3.81 -11.93
C HIS A 138 -7.76 3.78 -10.42
N MET A 139 -7.01 2.77 -9.98
CA MET A 139 -6.66 2.57 -8.58
C MET A 139 -5.86 3.75 -8.01
N THR A 140 -4.86 4.25 -8.74
CA THR A 140 -4.05 5.40 -8.32
C THR A 140 -4.90 6.67 -8.24
N TYR A 141 -5.71 6.95 -9.26
CA TYR A 141 -6.58 8.13 -9.30
C TYR A 141 -7.57 8.16 -8.14
N HIS A 142 -8.29 7.07 -7.90
CA HIS A 142 -9.24 7.00 -6.79
C HIS A 142 -8.55 6.89 -5.44
N GLY A 143 -7.40 6.19 -5.39
CA GLY A 143 -6.59 6.04 -4.19
C GLY A 143 -6.15 7.38 -3.64
N MET A 144 -5.53 8.22 -4.47
CA MET A 144 -5.12 9.58 -4.10
C MET A 144 -6.27 10.40 -3.54
N ARG A 145 -7.44 10.36 -4.20
CA ARG A 145 -8.64 11.07 -3.72
C ARG A 145 -9.12 10.54 -2.37
N THR A 146 -9.13 9.23 -2.15
CA THR A 146 -9.47 8.63 -0.86
C THR A 146 -8.49 9.05 0.23
N LEU A 147 -7.18 9.07 -0.06
CA LEU A 147 -6.16 9.49 0.91
C LEU A 147 -6.37 10.93 1.39
N ALA A 148 -6.73 11.85 0.50
CA ALA A 148 -7.02 13.24 0.87
C ALA A 148 -8.32 13.41 1.67
N THR A 149 -9.18 12.39 1.75
CA THR A 149 -10.39 12.41 2.60
C THR A 149 -10.19 11.81 3.99
N LEU A 150 -9.00 11.27 4.28
CA LEU A 150 -8.68 10.79 5.61
C LEU A 150 -8.71 11.94 6.61
N ASP A 151 -8.99 11.64 7.89
CA ASP A 151 -9.05 12.64 8.95
C ASP A 151 -7.72 13.42 9.07
N PRO A 152 -7.66 14.70 8.68
CA PRO A 152 -6.41 15.46 8.61
C PRO A 152 -5.86 15.82 9.98
N ALA A 153 -6.65 15.70 11.06
CA ALA A 153 -6.17 15.91 12.42
C ALA A 153 -5.39 14.70 12.96
N ARG A 154 -5.46 13.55 12.27
CA ARG A 154 -4.91 12.29 12.75
C ARG A 154 -4.03 11.60 11.72
N CYS A 155 -4.39 11.60 10.46
CA CYS A 155 -3.68 10.89 9.40
C CYS A 155 -2.79 11.86 8.61
N TYR A 156 -1.58 11.40 8.26
CA TYR A 156 -0.66 12.14 7.39
C TYR A 156 -0.02 11.16 6.39
N VAL A 157 0.04 11.55 5.12
CA VAL A 157 0.54 10.73 4.01
C VAL A 157 2.02 10.99 3.80
N VAL A 158 2.86 9.98 4.00
CA VAL A 158 4.33 10.08 3.90
C VAL A 158 4.77 9.72 2.48
N PRO A 159 5.71 10.46 1.85
CA PRO A 159 6.52 11.56 2.39
C PRO A 159 5.93 12.97 2.16
N PHE A 160 4.66 13.10 1.76
CA PHE A 160 4.07 14.37 1.32
C PHE A 160 3.66 15.32 2.45
N GLN A 161 3.44 14.80 3.65
CA GLN A 161 2.91 15.53 4.79
C GLN A 161 3.78 15.33 6.02
N ASP A 162 3.87 16.39 6.82
CA ASP A 162 4.58 16.38 8.09
C ASP A 162 3.93 15.43 9.10
N ALA A 163 4.76 14.87 9.97
CA ALA A 163 4.31 13.96 11.01
C ALA A 163 3.42 14.67 12.03
N ILE A 164 2.28 14.04 12.35
CA ILE A 164 1.37 14.49 13.40
C ILE A 164 1.72 13.75 14.70
N PRO A 165 1.93 14.44 15.84
CA PRO A 165 2.14 13.78 17.13
C PRO A 165 1.01 12.82 17.47
N PHE A 166 1.36 11.56 17.77
CA PHE A 166 0.40 10.46 18.02
C PHE A 166 -0.57 10.18 16.85
N GLY A 167 -0.28 10.70 15.66
CA GLY A 167 -1.04 10.44 14.45
C GLY A 167 -0.74 9.10 13.80
N CYS A 168 -1.47 8.82 12.73
CA CYS A 168 -1.35 7.64 11.89
C CYS A 168 -0.57 8.00 10.62
N ALA A 169 0.66 7.49 10.50
CA ALA A 169 1.42 7.57 9.26
C ALA A 169 0.75 6.71 8.18
N VAL A 170 0.43 7.28 7.03
CA VAL A 170 -0.11 6.57 5.88
C VAL A 170 0.99 6.42 4.84
N THR A 171 1.32 5.18 4.50
CA THR A 171 2.46 4.85 3.64
C THR A 171 2.05 3.94 2.50
N GLU A 172 2.68 4.12 1.35
CA GLU A 172 2.55 3.19 0.23
C GLU A 172 3.41 1.96 0.50
N THR A 173 2.83 0.77 0.36
CA THR A 173 3.52 -0.52 0.50
C THR A 173 3.44 -1.32 -0.80
N CYS A 174 4.35 -2.27 -0.98
CA CYS A 174 4.32 -3.19 -2.11
C CYS A 174 4.43 -4.64 -1.59
N PRO A 175 3.30 -5.34 -1.36
CA PRO A 175 3.29 -6.70 -0.82
C PRO A 175 4.20 -7.69 -1.54
N PRO A 176 4.29 -7.70 -2.90
CA PRO A 176 5.24 -8.55 -3.60
C PRO A 176 6.71 -8.30 -3.22
N ASP A 177 7.09 -7.05 -2.94
CA ASP A 177 8.46 -6.72 -2.51
C ASP A 177 8.75 -7.25 -1.11
N THR A 178 7.80 -7.11 -0.17
CA THR A 178 7.93 -7.68 1.17
C THR A 178 8.05 -9.21 1.12
N LEU A 179 7.19 -9.89 0.33
CA LEU A 179 7.28 -11.34 0.16
C LEU A 179 8.60 -11.78 -0.47
N LYS A 180 9.06 -11.08 -1.50
CA LYS A 180 10.35 -11.35 -2.14
C LYS A 180 11.51 -11.20 -1.15
N TYR A 181 11.51 -10.14 -0.35
CA TYR A 181 12.51 -9.90 0.68
C TYR A 181 12.56 -11.05 1.71
N LEU A 182 11.38 -11.52 2.13
CA LEU A 182 11.27 -12.64 3.06
C LEU A 182 11.61 -14.00 2.42
N GLY A 183 11.84 -14.04 1.10
CA GLY A 183 12.32 -15.21 0.36
C GLY A 183 11.21 -16.10 -0.20
N PHE A 184 9.99 -15.57 -0.35
CA PHE A 184 8.86 -16.27 -0.96
C PHE A 184 8.99 -16.24 -2.48
N LYS A 185 8.93 -17.41 -3.13
CA LYS A 185 9.21 -17.57 -4.57
C LYS A 185 7.97 -17.77 -5.45
N ASP A 186 6.83 -18.09 -4.86
CA ASP A 186 5.58 -18.34 -5.57
C ASP A 186 4.53 -17.31 -5.14
N LEU A 187 4.21 -16.37 -6.04
CA LEU A 187 3.26 -15.30 -5.78
C LEU A 187 1.91 -15.52 -6.48
N GLY A 188 1.65 -16.73 -6.99
CA GLY A 188 0.40 -17.11 -7.69
C GLY A 188 -0.87 -17.11 -6.82
N TYR A 189 -0.88 -16.37 -5.71
CA TYR A 189 -1.97 -16.33 -4.74
C TYR A 189 -3.19 -15.51 -5.20
N LYS A 190 -3.08 -14.85 -6.35
CA LYS A 190 -4.20 -14.17 -7.03
C LYS A 190 -4.66 -15.04 -8.20
N ALA A 191 -5.81 -15.70 -8.04
CA ALA A 191 -6.42 -16.46 -9.12
C ALA A 191 -6.78 -15.54 -10.30
N LYS A 192 -6.58 -16.02 -11.52
CA LYS A 192 -6.98 -15.29 -12.75
C LYS A 192 -8.39 -15.63 -13.20
N ASP A 193 -8.88 -16.80 -12.81
CA ASP A 193 -10.19 -17.35 -13.12
C ASP A 193 -10.65 -18.32 -12.02
N LYS A 194 -11.89 -18.81 -12.12
CA LYS A 194 -12.46 -19.75 -11.14
C LYS A 194 -11.73 -21.10 -11.11
N THR A 195 -11.11 -21.51 -12.20
CA THR A 195 -10.41 -22.79 -12.31
C THR A 195 -9.09 -22.78 -11.54
N GLY A 196 -8.45 -21.61 -11.42
CA GLY A 196 -7.24 -21.41 -10.63
C GLY A 196 -7.47 -21.10 -9.14
N GLU A 197 -8.72 -21.03 -8.65
CA GLU A 197 -9.01 -20.57 -7.29
C GLU A 197 -8.51 -21.57 -6.22
N GLU A 198 -8.69 -22.87 -6.43
CA GLU A 198 -8.23 -23.89 -5.49
C GLU A 198 -6.70 -23.90 -5.36
N ALA A 199 -6.00 -23.77 -6.49
CA ALA A 199 -4.54 -23.66 -6.50
C ALA A 199 -4.08 -22.36 -5.80
N ALA A 200 -4.77 -21.25 -6.05
CA ALA A 200 -4.46 -19.98 -5.39
C ALA A 200 -4.71 -20.05 -3.88
N GLU A 201 -5.77 -20.73 -3.43
CA GLU A 201 -6.07 -20.95 -2.01
C GLU A 201 -4.95 -21.73 -1.31
N GLN A 202 -4.44 -22.80 -1.91
CA GLN A 202 -3.30 -23.55 -1.38
C GLN A 202 -2.03 -22.69 -1.28
N VAL A 203 -1.78 -21.83 -2.27
CA VAL A 203 -0.66 -20.87 -2.22
C VAL A 203 -0.87 -19.86 -1.09
N ARG A 204 -2.10 -19.36 -0.88
CA ARG A 204 -2.43 -18.44 0.22
C ARG A 204 -2.24 -19.08 1.58
N GLU A 205 -2.70 -20.32 1.77
CA GLU A 205 -2.49 -21.08 3.00
C GLU A 205 -1.00 -21.23 3.30
N LYS A 206 -0.21 -21.60 2.30
CA LYS A 206 1.24 -21.72 2.42
C LYS A 206 1.88 -20.37 2.79
N ILE A 207 1.49 -19.27 2.13
CA ILE A 207 2.03 -17.94 2.43
C ILE A 207 1.76 -17.57 3.90
N VAL A 208 0.52 -17.69 4.37
CA VAL A 208 0.18 -17.33 5.75
C VAL A 208 0.87 -18.25 6.75
N GLY A 209 0.90 -19.56 6.50
CA GLY A 209 1.58 -20.52 7.36
C GLY A 209 3.09 -20.29 7.44
N ASP A 210 3.72 -19.92 6.33
CA ASP A 210 5.14 -19.60 6.25
C ASP A 210 5.47 -18.26 6.91
N LEU A 211 4.59 -17.25 6.82
CA LEU A 211 4.74 -15.98 7.53
C LEU A 211 4.63 -16.16 9.05
N ILE A 212 3.67 -16.96 9.53
CA ILE A 212 3.54 -17.28 10.96
C ILE A 212 4.80 -17.99 11.48
N LYS A 213 5.34 -18.93 10.69
CA LYS A 213 6.53 -19.73 11.04
C LYS A 213 7.86 -19.09 10.65
N LEU A 214 7.85 -17.82 10.24
CA LEU A 214 9.02 -17.15 9.68
C LEU A 214 10.22 -17.19 10.64
N LYS A 215 9.99 -16.90 11.92
CA LYS A 215 11.02 -16.92 12.97
C LYS A 215 11.44 -18.34 13.36
N GLU A 216 10.58 -19.33 13.23
CA GLU A 216 10.94 -20.73 13.50
C GLU A 216 11.92 -21.27 12.45
N ARG A 217 11.70 -20.90 11.19
CA ARG A 217 12.48 -21.43 10.05
C ARG A 217 13.79 -20.69 9.80
N LYS A 218 13.82 -19.38 10.06
CA LYS A 218 14.96 -18.49 9.76
C LYS A 218 15.22 -17.51 10.91
N ALA A 219 15.27 -18.04 12.14
CA ALA A 219 15.38 -17.27 13.37
C ALA A 219 16.49 -16.21 13.35
N LEU A 220 17.68 -16.54 12.85
CA LEU A 220 18.82 -15.63 12.83
C LEU A 220 18.68 -14.53 11.78
N THR A 221 18.09 -14.84 10.62
CA THR A 221 17.94 -13.89 9.49
C THR A 221 16.88 -12.84 9.78
N TYR A 222 15.79 -13.22 10.44
CA TYR A 222 14.63 -12.36 10.70
C TYR A 222 14.39 -12.13 12.19
N LYS A 223 15.46 -12.16 13.00
CA LYS A 223 15.40 -12.03 14.47
C LYS A 223 14.72 -10.74 14.91
N ASP A 224 14.92 -9.65 14.15
CA ASP A 224 14.46 -8.30 14.46
C ASP A 224 13.01 -8.07 14.00
N PHE A 225 12.45 -8.96 13.17
CA PHE A 225 11.06 -8.87 12.75
C PHE A 225 10.11 -9.48 13.77
N PRO A 226 8.89 -8.93 13.92
CA PRO A 226 7.90 -9.48 14.83
C PRO A 226 7.39 -10.83 14.30
N ALA A 227 7.12 -11.77 15.20
CA ALA A 227 6.37 -12.96 14.84
C ALA A 227 4.95 -12.56 14.43
N LEU A 228 4.41 -13.14 13.36
CA LEU A 228 3.02 -12.92 12.97
C LEU A 228 2.11 -13.90 13.71
N VAL A 229 1.05 -13.38 14.34
CA VAL A 229 0.01 -14.19 14.98
C VAL A 229 -1.32 -13.89 14.31
N VAL A 230 -1.91 -14.88 13.66
CA VAL A 230 -3.24 -14.79 13.05
C VAL A 230 -4.21 -15.67 13.84
N GLN A 231 -5.24 -15.07 14.42
CA GLN A 231 -6.27 -15.82 15.12
C GLN A 231 -7.10 -16.65 14.14
N LYS A 232 -7.52 -17.86 14.57
CA LYS A 232 -8.29 -18.80 13.75
C LYS A 232 -9.52 -18.20 13.05
N PRO A 233 -10.32 -17.31 13.68
CA PRO A 233 -11.50 -16.73 13.03
C PRO A 233 -11.15 -15.94 11.75
N TYR A 234 -9.97 -15.36 11.64
CA TYR A 234 -9.58 -14.53 10.50
C TYR A 234 -8.97 -15.30 9.34
N MET A 235 -8.53 -16.55 9.57
CA MET A 235 -7.78 -17.32 8.57
C MET A 235 -8.55 -17.45 7.25
N HIS A 236 -9.85 -17.73 7.32
CA HIS A 236 -10.69 -17.93 6.14
C HIS A 236 -10.68 -16.74 5.16
N HIS A 237 -10.59 -15.51 5.66
CA HIS A 237 -10.49 -14.32 4.81
C HIS A 237 -9.25 -14.34 3.93
N PHE A 238 -8.12 -14.74 4.50
CA PHE A 238 -6.84 -14.83 3.80
C PHE A 238 -6.80 -16.00 2.82
N LEU A 239 -7.46 -17.11 3.14
CA LEU A 239 -7.55 -18.27 2.25
C LEU A 239 -8.45 -18.01 1.05
N GLN A 240 -9.49 -17.18 1.19
CA GLN A 240 -10.49 -16.94 0.15
C GLN A 240 -10.20 -15.70 -0.71
N SER A 241 -9.23 -14.85 -0.34
CA SER A 241 -8.99 -13.59 -1.06
C SER A 241 -7.51 -13.24 -1.13
N GLY A 242 -6.98 -13.17 -2.36
CA GLY A 242 -5.65 -12.62 -2.61
C GLY A 242 -5.50 -11.14 -2.21
N GLN A 243 -6.61 -10.38 -2.22
CA GLN A 243 -6.62 -8.98 -1.78
C GLN A 243 -6.50 -8.86 -0.25
N ALA A 244 -7.09 -9.80 0.49
CA ALA A 244 -6.93 -9.87 1.95
C ALA A 244 -5.48 -10.21 2.33
N ILE A 245 -4.81 -11.05 1.53
CA ILE A 245 -3.39 -11.37 1.69
C ILE A 245 -2.52 -10.12 1.48
N ASP A 246 -2.78 -9.31 0.45
CA ASP A 246 -2.05 -8.06 0.25
C ASP A 246 -2.23 -7.09 1.42
N ALA A 247 -3.46 -6.97 1.95
CA ALA A 247 -3.72 -6.16 3.15
C ALA A 247 -2.98 -6.71 4.38
N LEU A 248 -2.93 -8.03 4.57
CA LEU A 248 -2.15 -8.67 5.64
C LEU A 248 -0.66 -8.36 5.52
N ILE A 249 -0.09 -8.50 4.32
CA ILE A 249 1.33 -8.25 4.09
C ILE A 249 1.65 -6.76 4.26
N SER A 250 0.79 -5.85 3.82
CA SER A 250 0.93 -4.41 4.09
C SER A 250 0.91 -4.13 5.59
N CYS A 251 0.02 -4.78 6.35
CA CYS A 251 -0.03 -4.67 7.82
C CYS A 251 1.26 -5.20 8.47
N TYR A 252 1.72 -6.36 8.01
CA TYR A 252 2.98 -6.95 8.48
C TYR A 252 4.19 -6.08 8.13
N THR A 253 4.21 -5.46 6.95
CA THR A 253 5.24 -4.51 6.53
C THR A 253 5.34 -3.32 7.49
N MET A 254 4.19 -2.79 7.94
CA MET A 254 4.17 -1.74 8.98
C MET A 254 4.66 -2.25 10.34
N GLY A 255 4.31 -3.48 10.71
CA GLY A 255 4.85 -4.14 11.90
C GLY A 255 6.37 -4.28 11.85
N MET A 256 6.91 -4.70 10.70
CA MET A 256 8.36 -4.80 10.45
C MET A 256 9.03 -3.45 10.53
N MET A 257 8.48 -2.41 9.89
CA MET A 257 9.03 -1.06 9.92
C MET A 257 9.05 -0.49 11.34
N ALA A 258 7.99 -0.71 12.12
CA ALA A 258 7.92 -0.25 13.50
C ALA A 258 8.88 -0.98 14.45
N ALA A 259 9.17 -2.26 14.17
CA ALA A 259 10.05 -3.09 14.98
C ALA A 259 11.53 -2.97 14.60
N ALA A 260 11.81 -2.83 13.30
CA ALA A 260 13.15 -2.91 12.72
C ALA A 260 13.32 -1.86 11.59
N PRO A 261 13.23 -0.56 11.90
CA PRO A 261 13.25 0.51 10.90
C PRO A 261 14.55 0.55 10.10
N ALA A 262 15.66 0.02 10.63
CA ALA A 262 16.95 -0.05 9.92
C ALA A 262 16.91 -0.90 8.63
N HIS A 263 15.89 -1.73 8.44
CA HIS A 263 15.68 -2.50 7.21
C HIS A 263 14.90 -1.71 6.15
N PHE A 264 14.53 -0.46 6.42
CA PHE A 264 13.73 0.37 5.53
C PHE A 264 14.51 1.63 5.18
N ALA A 265 14.60 1.91 3.88
CA ALA A 265 15.22 3.15 3.42
C ALA A 265 14.33 4.35 3.77
N ASP A 266 14.95 5.40 4.29
CA ASP A 266 14.30 6.66 4.61
C ASP A 266 14.05 7.45 3.30
N PRO A 267 12.81 7.77 2.93
CA PRO A 267 12.53 8.60 1.75
C PRO A 267 13.23 9.96 1.79
N PHE A 268 13.43 10.55 2.98
CA PHE A 268 14.07 11.85 3.13
C PHE A 268 15.59 11.80 3.00
N SER A 269 16.17 10.60 2.99
CA SER A 269 17.59 10.37 2.69
C SER A 269 17.89 10.19 1.20
N ALA A 270 16.86 10.19 0.35
CA ALA A 270 17.04 10.00 -1.08
C ALA A 270 17.66 11.24 -1.76
N ASP A 271 18.60 11.02 -2.67
CA ASP A 271 19.24 12.08 -3.47
C ASP A 271 18.28 12.79 -4.46
N ARG A 272 17.07 12.24 -4.62
CA ARG A 272 16.08 12.67 -5.61
C ARG A 272 14.91 13.40 -4.94
N MET A 273 14.86 14.72 -5.09
CA MET A 273 13.82 15.58 -4.51
C MET A 273 12.42 15.26 -5.06
N GLU A 274 12.33 14.63 -6.23
CA GLU A 274 11.09 14.19 -6.86
C GLU A 274 10.30 13.22 -5.96
N VAL A 275 10.95 12.56 -4.99
CA VAL A 275 10.27 11.72 -3.98
C VAL A 275 9.20 12.50 -3.21
N LEU A 276 9.39 13.81 -3.00
CA LEU A 276 8.41 14.66 -2.32
C LEU A 276 7.17 14.97 -3.18
N LEU A 277 7.20 14.66 -4.48
CA LEU A 277 6.07 14.82 -5.40
C LEU A 277 5.52 13.47 -5.86
N GLU A 278 6.39 12.50 -6.15
CA GLU A 278 6.08 11.18 -6.68
C GLU A 278 5.86 10.10 -5.60
N GLY A 279 6.26 10.37 -4.36
CA GLY A 279 6.09 9.46 -3.23
C GLY A 279 7.18 8.41 -3.09
N TRP A 280 6.95 7.48 -2.17
CA TRP A 280 7.91 6.45 -1.79
C TRP A 280 7.21 5.13 -1.44
N ILE A 281 7.84 4.01 -1.80
CA ILE A 281 7.35 2.68 -1.44
C ILE A 281 8.11 2.19 -0.21
N PHE A 282 7.40 2.04 0.90
CA PHE A 282 7.93 1.50 2.13
C PHE A 282 8.01 -0.02 2.04
N ARG A 283 9.22 -0.49 1.75
CA ARG A 283 9.56 -1.90 1.59
C ARG A 283 10.87 -2.25 2.31
N PRO A 284 11.01 -3.47 2.83
CA PRO A 284 12.26 -3.92 3.42
C PRO A 284 13.36 -4.13 2.35
N GLN A 285 14.61 -3.85 2.72
CA GLN A 285 15.80 -3.91 1.86
C GLN A 285 16.99 -4.60 2.54
#